data_AF-A0A7S2QZQ5-F1
#
_entry.id   AF-A0A7S2QZQ5-F1
#
_cell.length_a   1.000
_cell.length_b   1.000
_cell.length_c   1.000
_cell.angle_alpha   90.00
_cell.angle_beta   90.00
_cell.angle_gamma   90.00
#
_symmetry.space_group_name_H-M   'P 1'
#
loop_
_entity.id
_entity.type
_entity.pdbx_description
1 polymer ?
#
loop_
_entity_poly.entity_id
_entity_poly.type
_entity_poly.pdbx_seq_one_letter_code
_entity_poly.pdbx_strand_id
1 'polypeptide(L)'
;NNCLKAYNISSVVWKLRSGAKGKPQKSHSWERRRLVLAGTKLLYYDLNGKDIAESMGAIVGGVQMSPRVHGTYNENQSFGARGMVNLLRSGVRVTAITSFQHESESQLRDGPTPFGIYITVGEIQWKFCFDSVENQAEWISALNDIVNRMKYLAAKQQNLLKIETQSTKKKQQQK
;
A
#
# COMPACT_ATOMS: atom_id res chain seq x y z
N ASN A 1 -4.09 -20.74 -16.33
CA ASN A 1 -3.29 -19.50 -16.39
C ASN A 1 -4.02 -18.36 -15.69
N ASN A 2 -3.89 -18.25 -14.36
CA ASN A 2 -4.39 -17.08 -13.63
C ASN A 2 -3.29 -16.03 -13.57
N CYS A 3 -2.97 -15.41 -14.72
CA CYS A 3 -2.12 -14.22 -14.73
C CYS A 3 -2.76 -13.19 -13.78
N LEU A 4 -2.01 -12.81 -12.75
CA LEU A 4 -2.42 -11.72 -11.86
C LEU A 4 -2.64 -10.49 -12.73
N LYS A 5 -3.85 -9.91 -12.66
CA LYS A 5 -4.06 -8.60 -13.28
C LYS A 5 -3.11 -7.66 -12.54
N ALA A 6 -2.06 -7.23 -13.23
CA ALA A 6 -1.10 -6.30 -12.67
C ALA A 6 -1.81 -4.94 -12.61
N TYR A 7 -2.24 -4.55 -11.42
CA TYR A 7 -2.69 -3.18 -11.21
C TYR A 7 -1.45 -2.28 -11.26
N ASN A 8 -1.52 -1.29 -12.15
CA ASN A 8 -0.57 -0.19 -12.27
C ASN A 8 -1.37 1.11 -12.36
N ILE A 9 -1.92 1.53 -11.23
CA ILE A 9 -2.66 2.79 -11.10
C ILE A 9 -1.86 3.76 -10.25
N SER A 10 -1.95 5.05 -10.57
CA SER A 10 -1.26 6.10 -9.83
C SER A 10 -2.11 7.35 -9.72
N SER A 11 -2.00 8.05 -8.59
CA SER A 11 -2.72 9.29 -8.35
C SER A 11 -1.96 10.17 -7.36
N VAL A 12 -2.19 11.47 -7.43
CA VAL A 12 -1.75 12.39 -6.36
C VAL A 12 -2.84 12.41 -5.30
N VAL A 13 -2.46 12.22 -4.05
CA VAL A 13 -3.39 12.13 -2.91
C VAL A 13 -2.86 12.92 -1.73
N TRP A 14 -3.76 13.29 -0.84
CA TRP A 14 -3.38 13.65 0.52
C TRP A 14 -3.18 12.40 1.33
N LYS A 15 -2.06 12.31 2.05
CA LYS A 15 -1.72 11.19 2.91
C LYS A 15 -1.59 11.65 4.35
N LEU A 16 -2.15 10.88 5.27
CA LEU A 16 -1.85 10.95 6.70
C LEU A 16 -1.50 9.57 7.23
N ARG A 17 -0.46 9.47 8.06
CA ARG A 17 -0.16 8.26 8.82
C ARG A 17 -0.73 8.42 10.22
N SER A 18 -1.66 7.55 10.59
CA SER A 18 -2.13 7.47 11.97
C SER A 18 -1.18 6.58 12.77
N GLY A 19 -0.94 6.95 14.04
CA GLY A 19 -0.12 6.16 14.95
C GLY A 19 -0.79 4.83 15.31
N ALA A 20 -0.07 3.99 16.06
CA ALA A 20 -0.63 2.78 16.62
C ALA A 20 -1.91 3.10 17.41
N LYS A 21 -2.98 2.32 17.19
CA LYS A 21 -4.33 2.50 17.80
C LYS A 21 -5.15 3.69 17.31
N GLY A 22 -4.87 4.21 16.11
CA GLY A 22 -5.72 5.22 15.46
C GLY A 22 -5.63 6.62 16.09
N LYS A 23 -4.81 6.81 17.13
CA LYS A 23 -4.52 8.14 17.67
C LYS A 23 -3.60 8.88 16.69
N PRO A 24 -3.94 10.09 16.26
CA PRO A 24 -3.01 10.90 15.49
C PRO A 24 -1.78 11.14 16.37
N GLN A 25 -0.61 10.74 15.89
CA GLN A 25 0.64 11.15 16.52
C GLN A 25 0.78 12.64 16.24
N LYS A 26 0.99 13.47 17.27
CA LYS A 26 1.08 14.95 17.14
C LYS A 26 2.09 15.44 16.08
N SER A 27 2.98 14.57 15.61
CA SER A 27 4.00 14.86 14.61
C SER A 27 3.59 14.61 13.16
N HIS A 28 2.44 13.97 12.89
CA HIS A 28 2.05 13.67 11.50
C HIS A 28 1.04 14.71 11.01
N SER A 29 1.48 15.54 10.08
CA SER A 29 0.63 16.42 9.28
C SER A 29 0.17 15.73 7.99
N TRP A 30 -0.90 16.23 7.40
CA TRP A 30 -1.30 15.86 6.04
C TRP A 30 -0.22 16.28 5.05
N GLU A 31 0.10 15.40 4.11
CA GLU A 31 1.10 15.64 3.07
C GLU A 31 0.58 15.20 1.70
N ARG A 32 0.84 16.00 0.66
CA ARG A 32 0.58 15.60 -0.73
C ARG A 32 1.65 14.60 -1.18
N ARG A 33 1.22 13.46 -1.72
CA ARG A 33 2.11 12.39 -2.19
C ARG A 33 1.59 11.79 -3.50
N ARG A 34 2.50 11.27 -4.32
CA ARG A 34 2.12 10.40 -5.45
C ARG A 34 1.99 8.99 -4.93
N LEU A 35 0.79 8.43 -4.99
CA LEU A 35 0.46 7.06 -4.64
C LEU A 35 0.52 6.19 -5.89
N VAL A 36 1.17 5.03 -5.81
CA VAL A 36 1.32 4.07 -6.90
C VAL A 36 0.98 2.68 -6.39
N LEU A 37 0.04 2.01 -7.04
CA LEU A 37 -0.25 0.60 -6.81
C LEU A 37 0.54 -0.22 -7.84
N ALA A 38 1.53 -0.98 -7.38
CA ALA A 38 2.39 -1.82 -8.21
C ALA A 38 2.26 -3.27 -7.77
N GLY A 39 1.40 -4.03 -8.45
CA GLY A 39 1.08 -5.41 -8.07
C GLY A 39 0.43 -5.46 -6.68
N THR A 40 1.13 -5.98 -5.68
CA THR A 40 0.65 -6.14 -4.29
C THR A 40 1.28 -5.14 -3.32
N LYS A 41 2.00 -4.14 -3.85
CA LYS A 41 2.67 -3.11 -3.09
C LYS A 41 2.02 -1.76 -3.39
N LEU A 42 1.71 -1.03 -2.33
CA LEU A 42 1.28 0.36 -2.42
C LEU A 42 2.46 1.25 -2.04
N LEU A 43 2.94 2.04 -2.99
CA LEU A 43 4.11 2.89 -2.86
C LEU A 43 3.66 4.35 -2.80
N TYR A 44 4.35 5.17 -2.03
CA TYR A 44 4.13 6.62 -2.05
C TYR A 44 5.44 7.39 -2.14
N TYR A 45 5.43 8.43 -2.97
CA TYR A 45 6.59 9.24 -3.35
C TYR A 45 6.35 10.71 -3.00
N ASP A 46 7.43 11.46 -2.78
CA ASP A 46 7.37 12.93 -2.76
C ASP A 46 6.94 13.50 -4.12
N LEU A 47 6.21 14.61 -4.09
CA LEU A 47 5.83 15.33 -5.31
C LEU A 47 6.96 16.19 -5.85
N ASN A 48 7.90 16.60 -5.00
CA ASN A 48 8.99 17.53 -5.36
C ASN A 48 10.04 16.92 -6.30
N GLY A 49 9.78 15.76 -6.90
CA GLY A 49 10.56 15.21 -8.00
C GLY A 49 11.97 14.71 -7.65
N LYS A 50 12.49 15.01 -6.45
CA LYS A 50 13.82 14.55 -6.00
C LYS A 50 13.95 13.02 -6.11
N ASP A 51 12.88 12.31 -5.77
CA ASP A 51 12.82 10.85 -5.80
C ASP A 51 12.55 10.27 -7.21
N ILE A 52 11.93 11.04 -8.11
CA ILE A 52 11.53 10.56 -9.46
C ILE A 52 12.67 10.78 -10.47
N ALA A 53 13.36 11.92 -10.39
CA ALA A 53 14.50 12.21 -11.25
C ALA A 53 15.68 11.25 -10.99
N GLU A 54 15.92 10.89 -9.73
CA GLU A 54 16.96 9.90 -9.36
C GLU A 54 16.57 8.46 -9.74
N SER A 55 15.26 8.11 -9.73
CA SER A 55 14.81 6.76 -10.08
C SER A 55 14.59 6.54 -11.58
N MET A 56 14.26 7.59 -12.36
CA MET A 56 14.12 7.48 -13.83
C MET A 56 15.38 7.91 -14.60
N GLY A 57 16.29 8.68 -13.98
CA GLY A 57 17.53 9.16 -14.60
C GLY A 57 18.69 8.14 -14.65
N ALA A 58 18.53 6.94 -14.10
CA ALA A 58 19.59 5.92 -14.06
C ALA A 58 19.82 5.19 -15.41
N ILE A 59 19.11 5.55 -16.48
CA ILE A 59 19.31 4.97 -17.83
C ILE A 59 19.40 6.08 -18.89
N VAL A 60 20.22 7.12 -18.67
CA VAL A 60 20.69 7.98 -19.76
C VAL A 60 22.17 8.28 -19.53
N GLY A 61 23.05 7.53 -20.21
CA GLY A 61 24.46 7.92 -20.35
C GLY A 61 25.56 7.01 -19.78
N GLY A 62 25.28 5.75 -19.42
CA GLY A 62 26.34 4.74 -19.18
C GLY A 62 27.31 4.99 -18.00
N VAL A 63 27.13 6.06 -17.23
CA VAL A 63 27.92 6.34 -16.01
C VAL A 63 27.07 5.97 -14.81
N GLN A 64 27.34 4.81 -14.24
CA GLN A 64 26.72 4.32 -13.01
C GLN A 64 27.19 5.19 -11.83
N MET A 65 26.48 6.28 -11.56
CA MET A 65 26.65 7.06 -10.33
C MET A 65 26.09 6.23 -9.16
N SER A 66 26.99 5.59 -8.42
CA SER A 66 26.63 4.86 -7.20
C SER A 66 26.15 5.86 -6.14
N PRO A 67 24.90 5.77 -5.65
CA PRO A 67 24.43 6.66 -4.60
C PRO A 67 25.23 6.39 -3.32
N ARG A 68 25.97 7.39 -2.83
CA ARG A 68 26.54 7.36 -1.48
C ARG A 68 25.40 7.50 -0.46
N VAL A 69 24.71 6.40 -0.18
CA VAL A 69 23.79 6.28 0.96
C VAL A 69 24.40 5.27 1.92
N HIS A 70 24.98 5.78 3.02
CA HIS A 70 25.34 4.98 4.18
C HIS A 70 24.05 4.49 4.86
N GLY A 71 23.54 3.35 4.42
CA GLY A 71 22.40 2.66 5.01
C GLY A 71 22.25 1.31 4.34
N THR A 72 22.23 0.24 5.13
CA THR A 72 22.14 -1.14 4.66
C THR A 72 20.96 -1.31 3.70
N TYR A 73 21.26 -1.61 2.43
CA TYR A 73 20.27 -1.86 1.38
C TYR A 73 19.42 -3.09 1.75
N ASN A 74 18.10 -2.92 1.75
CA ASN A 74 17.13 -3.99 1.95
C ASN A 74 16.38 -4.17 0.62
N GLU A 75 16.32 -5.40 0.09
CA GLU A 75 15.69 -5.82 -1.17
C GLU A 75 14.18 -5.44 -1.28
N ASN A 76 13.63 -4.87 -0.20
CA ASN A 76 12.31 -4.27 -0.11
C ASN A 76 12.26 -2.76 -0.44
N GLN A 77 13.36 -2.08 -0.77
CA GLN A 77 13.32 -0.65 -1.09
C GLN A 77 13.02 -0.43 -2.58
N SER A 78 11.78 -0.02 -2.87
CA SER A 78 11.44 0.58 -4.16
C SER A 78 12.22 1.88 -4.33
N PHE A 79 13.07 1.98 -5.35
CA PHE A 79 13.89 3.18 -5.61
C PHE A 79 13.04 4.47 -5.55
N GLY A 80 13.45 5.41 -4.71
CA GLY A 80 12.79 6.71 -4.53
C GLY A 80 11.46 6.68 -3.74
N ALA A 81 10.91 5.52 -3.38
CA ALA A 81 9.67 5.51 -2.61
C ALA A 81 9.93 5.98 -1.17
N ARG A 82 9.19 7.00 -0.72
CA ARG A 82 9.26 7.48 0.66
C ARG A 82 8.75 6.42 1.65
N GLY A 83 7.87 5.53 1.19
CA GLY A 83 7.53 4.32 1.92
C GLY A 83 6.58 3.43 1.14
N MET A 84 6.23 2.31 1.78
CA MET A 84 5.46 1.23 1.17
C MET A 84 4.46 0.66 2.18
N VAL A 85 3.28 0.30 1.70
CA VAL A 85 2.34 -0.61 2.37
C VAL A 85 2.32 -1.92 1.60
N ASN A 86 2.73 -3.01 2.27
CA ASN A 86 2.68 -4.35 1.70
C ASN A 86 1.28 -4.95 1.90
N LEU A 87 0.52 -5.09 0.80
CA LEU A 87 -0.86 -5.61 0.81
C LEU A 87 -0.92 -7.13 0.97
N LEU A 88 0.24 -7.82 0.93
CA LEU A 88 0.34 -9.26 1.20
C LEU A 88 0.28 -9.58 2.70
N ARG A 89 0.44 -8.58 3.58
CA ARG A 89 0.40 -8.82 5.02
C ARG A 89 -0.99 -9.30 5.45
N SER A 90 -1.03 -10.23 6.39
CA SER A 90 -2.28 -10.67 7.00
C SER A 90 -2.98 -9.50 7.70
N GLY A 91 -4.31 -9.50 7.68
CA GLY A 91 -5.12 -8.49 8.37
C GLY A 91 -5.18 -7.12 7.69
N VAL A 92 -4.75 -6.99 6.43
CA VAL A 92 -4.99 -5.76 5.64
C VAL A 92 -6.50 -5.53 5.50
N ARG A 93 -6.95 -4.32 5.84
CA ARG A 93 -8.33 -3.85 5.67
C ARG A 93 -8.34 -2.53 4.91
N VAL A 94 -9.28 -2.41 3.97
CA VAL A 94 -9.51 -1.23 3.14
C VAL A 94 -10.93 -0.76 3.44
N THR A 95 -11.08 0.51 3.82
CA THR A 95 -12.37 1.09 4.19
C THR A 95 -12.55 2.43 3.47
N ALA A 96 -13.65 2.57 2.74
CA ALA A 96 -14.06 3.82 2.14
C ALA A 96 -14.62 4.78 3.19
N ILE A 97 -14.41 6.08 3.01
CA ILE A 97 -14.93 7.14 3.88
C ILE A 97 -15.41 8.27 2.99
N THR A 98 -16.62 8.76 3.26
CA THR A 98 -17.25 9.83 2.49
C THR A 98 -17.41 11.12 3.29
N SER A 99 -17.03 11.14 4.57
CA SER A 99 -17.06 12.32 5.41
C SER A 99 -15.86 12.36 6.34
N PHE A 100 -15.03 13.38 6.17
CA PHE A 100 -14.20 13.85 7.26
C PHE A 100 -15.03 14.89 8.00
N GLN A 101 -15.42 14.60 9.24
CA GLN A 101 -15.79 15.67 10.15
C GLN A 101 -14.54 16.55 10.26
N HIS A 102 -14.60 17.75 9.67
CA HIS A 102 -13.55 18.74 9.73
C HIS A 102 -13.31 19.10 11.19
N GLU A 103 -12.31 18.48 11.82
CA GLU A 103 -11.74 19.00 13.06
C GLU A 103 -10.98 20.28 12.67
N SER A 104 -11.67 21.41 12.78
CA SER A 104 -11.27 22.79 12.46
C SER A 104 -11.37 23.24 11.00
N GLU A 105 -12.13 24.32 10.84
CA GLU A 105 -12.66 24.92 9.61
C GLU A 105 -11.66 25.89 8.91
N SER A 106 -10.39 25.96 9.34
CA SER A 106 -9.52 27.11 9.03
C SER A 106 -8.36 26.89 8.04
N GLN A 107 -8.35 25.85 7.20
CA GLN A 107 -7.29 25.65 6.18
C GLN A 107 -7.79 25.26 4.78
N LEU A 108 -8.89 25.86 4.34
CA LEU A 108 -9.52 25.64 3.02
C LEU A 108 -8.90 26.48 1.88
N ARG A 109 -7.68 26.11 1.45
CA ARG A 109 -7.32 26.26 0.03
C ARG A 109 -6.64 25.02 -0.54
N ASP A 110 -5.83 24.33 0.26
CA ASP A 110 -5.13 23.10 -0.15
C ASP A 110 -5.25 22.01 0.92
N GLY A 111 -6.46 21.75 1.42
CA GLY A 111 -6.69 20.73 2.45
C GLY A 111 -6.97 19.32 1.90
N PRO A 112 -6.97 18.27 2.76
CA PRO A 112 -7.46 16.95 2.37
C PRO A 112 -8.90 17.01 1.88
N THR A 113 -9.19 16.28 0.80
CA THR A 113 -10.54 16.16 0.22
C THR A 113 -11.43 15.21 1.04
N PRO A 114 -12.76 15.26 0.86
CA PRO A 114 -13.68 14.39 1.60
C PRO A 114 -13.65 12.91 1.15
N PHE A 115 -13.06 12.62 -0.02
CA PHE A 115 -13.06 11.29 -0.63
C PHE A 115 -11.89 10.46 -0.08
N GLY A 116 -12.09 9.82 1.08
CA GLY A 116 -11.03 9.14 1.83
C GLY A 116 -11.02 7.62 1.72
N ILE A 117 -9.84 7.01 1.84
CA ILE A 117 -9.66 5.58 2.09
C ILE A 117 -8.79 5.39 3.33
N TYR A 118 -9.22 4.50 4.23
CA TYR A 118 -8.34 3.92 5.25
C TYR A 118 -7.77 2.60 4.79
N ILE A 119 -6.45 2.47 4.95
CA ILE A 119 -5.74 1.21 4.83
C ILE A 119 -5.16 0.89 6.19
N THR A 120 -5.56 -0.22 6.78
CA THR A 120 -5.06 -0.66 8.09
C THR A 120 -4.29 -1.95 7.94
N VAL A 121 -3.06 -2.00 8.46
CA VAL A 121 -2.20 -3.19 8.50
C VAL A 121 -1.69 -3.37 9.93
N GLY A 122 -2.24 -4.36 10.63
CA GLY A 122 -2.01 -4.52 12.07
C GLY A 122 -2.53 -3.30 12.83
N GLU A 123 -1.64 -2.63 13.57
CA GLU A 123 -1.98 -1.41 14.34
C GLU A 123 -1.76 -0.11 13.57
N ILE A 124 -1.13 -0.16 12.40
CA ILE A 124 -0.81 1.03 11.61
C ILE A 124 -1.96 1.30 10.64
N GLN A 125 -2.40 2.54 10.60
CA GLN A 125 -3.42 3.01 9.66
C GLN A 125 -2.87 4.15 8.81
N TRP A 126 -3.12 4.07 7.51
CA TRP A 126 -2.89 5.14 6.55
C TRP A 126 -4.23 5.68 6.09
N LYS A 127 -4.29 7.00 5.96
CA LYS A 127 -5.42 7.74 5.39
C LYS A 127 -4.98 8.33 4.07
N PHE A 128 -5.77 8.14 3.02
CA PHE A 128 -5.54 8.71 1.70
C PHE A 128 -6.79 9.45 1.25
N CYS A 129 -6.68 10.72 0.87
CA CYS A 129 -7.80 11.48 0.32
C CYS A 129 -7.55 11.82 -1.16
N PHE A 130 -8.55 11.56 -1.99
CA PHE A 130 -8.52 11.64 -3.45
C PHE A 130 -9.23 12.89 -3.94
N ASP A 131 -8.77 13.47 -5.05
CA ASP A 131 -9.37 14.71 -5.56
C ASP A 131 -10.80 14.52 -6.10
N SER A 132 -11.23 13.28 -6.39
CA SER A 132 -12.59 12.96 -6.85
C SER A 132 -13.10 11.62 -6.33
N VAL A 133 -14.43 11.43 -6.38
CA VAL A 133 -15.10 10.18 -6.01
C VAL A 133 -14.80 9.05 -6.99
N GLU A 134 -14.59 9.36 -8.27
CA GLU A 134 -14.24 8.39 -9.31
C GLU A 134 -12.87 7.79 -9.04
N ASN A 135 -11.87 8.64 -8.74
CA ASN A 135 -10.53 8.19 -8.34
C ASN A 135 -10.63 7.34 -7.07
N GLN A 136 -11.36 7.80 -6.05
CA GLN A 136 -11.57 7.02 -4.83
C GLN A 136 -12.16 5.62 -5.14
N ALA A 137 -13.19 5.55 -5.97
CA ALA A 137 -13.86 4.30 -6.34
C ALA A 137 -12.93 3.34 -7.11
N GLU A 138 -12.14 3.85 -8.06
CA GLU A 138 -11.13 3.07 -8.78
C GLU A 138 -10.13 2.43 -7.82
N TRP A 139 -9.60 3.23 -6.89
CA TRP A 139 -8.64 2.76 -5.89
C TRP A 139 -9.23 1.74 -4.92
N ILE A 140 -10.46 1.95 -4.44
CA ILE A 140 -11.16 0.98 -3.58
C ILE A 140 -11.33 -0.35 -4.31
N SER A 141 -11.78 -0.31 -5.57
CA SER A 141 -11.99 -1.50 -6.39
C SER A 141 -10.70 -2.29 -6.59
N ALA A 142 -9.62 -1.63 -6.99
CA ALA A 142 -8.32 -2.25 -7.20
C ALA A 142 -7.74 -2.86 -5.91
N LEU A 143 -7.78 -2.11 -4.80
CA LEU A 143 -7.28 -2.58 -3.51
C LEU A 143 -8.08 -3.78 -2.98
N ASN A 144 -9.41 -3.75 -3.10
CA ASN A 144 -10.26 -4.84 -2.66
C ASN A 144 -10.06 -6.12 -3.47
N ASP A 145 -9.88 -6.01 -4.80
CA ASP A 145 -9.58 -7.19 -5.64
C ASP A 145 -8.29 -7.87 -5.16
N ILE A 146 -7.21 -7.10 -4.97
CA ILE A 146 -5.93 -7.62 -4.47
C ILE A 146 -6.11 -8.29 -3.11
N VAL A 147 -6.70 -7.59 -2.14
CA VAL A 147 -6.85 -8.11 -0.76
C VAL A 147 -7.70 -9.37 -0.73
N ASN A 148 -8.82 -9.41 -1.46
CA ASN A 148 -9.71 -10.56 -1.49
C ASN A 148 -9.04 -11.76 -2.18
N ARG A 149 -8.33 -11.52 -3.28
CA ARG A 149 -7.57 -12.56 -3.97
C ARG A 149 -6.48 -13.15 -3.08
N MET A 150 -5.76 -12.33 -2.34
CA MET A 150 -4.72 -12.81 -1.41
C MET A 150 -5.31 -13.64 -0.27
N LYS A 151 -6.46 -13.23 0.29
CA LYS A 151 -7.19 -14.02 1.29
C LYS A 151 -7.61 -15.38 0.74
N TYR A 152 -8.13 -15.41 -0.49
CA TYR A 152 -8.51 -16.65 -1.15
C TYR A 152 -7.33 -17.61 -1.35
N LEU A 153 -6.20 -17.09 -1.85
CA LEU A 153 -4.99 -17.90 -2.04
C LEU A 153 -4.44 -18.46 -0.72
N ALA A 154 -4.42 -17.65 0.34
CA ALA A 154 -4.01 -18.09 1.67
C ALA A 154 -4.92 -19.21 2.22
N ALA A 155 -6.25 -19.04 2.09
CA ALA A 155 -7.21 -20.06 2.51
C ALA A 155 -7.05 -21.37 1.71
N LYS A 156 -6.84 -21.27 0.39
CA LYS A 156 -6.60 -22.42 -0.48
C LYS A 156 -5.33 -23.20 -0.06
N GLN A 157 -4.24 -22.49 0.23
CA GLN A 157 -2.99 -23.11 0.70
C GLN A 157 -3.17 -23.83 2.03
N GLN A 158 -3.88 -23.23 2.99
CA GLN A 158 -4.17 -23.87 4.27
C GLN A 158 -5.01 -25.14 4.11
N ASN A 159 -5.96 -25.15 3.18
CA ASN A 159 -6.77 -26.34 2.91
C ASN A 159 -5.95 -27.49 2.30
N LEU A 160 -5.03 -27.18 1.38
CA LEU A 160 -4.12 -28.19 0.80
C LEU A 160 -3.23 -28.85 1.87
N LEU A 161 -2.64 -28.05 2.75
CA LEU A 161 -1.79 -28.56 3.85
C LEU A 161 -2.57 -29.49 4.81
N LYS A 162 -3.85 -29.19 5.07
CA LYS A 162 -4.73 -30.05 5.89
C LYS A 162 -4.96 -31.40 5.23
N ILE A 163 -5.20 -31.44 3.91
CA ILE A 163 -5.43 -32.67 3.15
C ILE A 163 -4.18 -33.55 3.15
N GLU A 164 -3.01 -32.96 2.93
CA GLU A 164 -1.72 -33.68 2.96
C GLU A 164 -1.46 -34.28 4.35
N THR A 165 -1.71 -33.51 5.41
CA THR A 165 -1.53 -33.96 6.80
C THR A 165 -2.43 -35.15 7.14
N GLN A 166 -3.70 -35.12 6.72
CA GLN A 166 -4.64 -36.23 6.94
C GLN A 166 -4.23 -37.49 6.16
N SER A 167 -3.71 -37.32 4.94
CA SER A 167 -3.25 -38.42 4.10
C SER A 167 -2.03 -39.14 4.71
N THR A 168 -1.09 -38.39 5.28
CA THR A 168 0.10 -38.94 5.95
C THR A 168 -0.28 -39.72 7.22
N LYS A 169 -1.21 -39.19 8.04
CA LYS A 169 -1.68 -39.89 9.25
C LYS A 169 -2.36 -41.23 8.93
N LYS A 170 -3.18 -41.29 7.88
CA LYS A 170 -3.81 -42.54 7.43
C LYS A 170 -2.79 -43.60 7.01
N LYS A 171 -1.71 -43.21 6.32
CA LYS A 171 -0.63 -44.13 5.91
C LYS A 171 0.16 -44.70 7.10
N GLN A 172 0.30 -43.94 8.19
CA GLN A 172 0.99 -44.40 9.40
C GLN A 172 0.16 -45.40 10.20
N GLN A 173 -1.17 -45.29 10.18
CA GLN A 173 -2.07 -46.24 10.87
C GLN A 173 -2.20 -47.60 10.18
N GLN A 174 -1.72 -47.73 8.93
CA GLN A 174 -1.77 -48.96 8.15
C GLN A 174 -0.47 -49.78 8.21
N LYS A 175 0.52 -49.32 8.99
CA LYS A 175 1.78 -50.04 9.26
C LYS A 175 1.76 -50.55 10.69
#